data_AF-A0A3N5EF22-F1
#
_entry.id   AF-A0A3N5EF22-F1
#
_cell.length_a   1.000
_cell.length_b   1.000
_cell.length_c   1.000
_cell.angle_alpha   90.00
_cell.angle_beta   90.00
_cell.angle_gamma   90.00
#
_symmetry.space_group_name_H-M   'P 1'
#
loop_
_entity.id
_entity.type
_entity.pdbx_description
1 polymer ?
#
loop_
_entity_poly.entity_id
_entity_poly.type
_entity_poly.pdbx_seq_one_letter_code
_entity_poly.pdbx_strand_id
1 'polypeptide(L)' 'MTARYRVVEELLGERATNRATVWAEGTSPLARVMSAVAWGDLVSVYLAILYQTDPTPVTLLAMLKERLARSD' A
#
# COMPACT_ATOMS: atom_id res chain seq x y z
N MET A 1 0.19 -0.23 -21.52
CA MET A 1 0.97 -1.13 -20.65
C MET A 1 2.43 -1.09 -21.09
N THR A 2 3.32 -0.51 -20.28
CA THR A 2 4.76 -0.40 -20.61
C THR A 2 5.41 -1.79 -20.62
N ALA A 3 6.43 -2.01 -21.46
CA ALA A 3 7.14 -3.30 -21.58
C ALA A 3 7.58 -3.90 -20.23
N ARG A 4 8.01 -3.05 -19.29
CA ARG A 4 8.39 -3.45 -17.92
C ARG A 4 7.28 -4.22 -17.19
N TYR A 5 6.04 -3.73 -17.24
CA TYR A 5 4.93 -4.38 -16.52
C TYR A 5 4.59 -5.74 -17.12
N ARG A 6 4.64 -5.85 -18.45
CA ARG A 6 4.45 -7.14 -19.15
C ARG A 6 5.51 -8.17 -18.72
N VAL A 7 6.78 -7.77 -18.69
CA VAL A 7 7.87 -8.64 -18.25
C VAL A 7 7.67 -9.07 -16.79
N VAL A 8 7.24 -8.17 -15.92
CA VAL A 8 6.95 -8.52 -14.51
C VAL A 8 5.79 -9.52 -14.41
N GLU A 9 4.72 -9.34 -15.19
CA GLU A 9 3.61 -10.30 -15.21
C GLU A 9 4.03 -11.68 -15.71
N GLU A 10 4.84 -11.74 -16.76
CA GLU A 10 5.39 -13.00 -17.29
C GLU A 10 6.29 -13.70 -16.25
N LEU A 11 7.15 -12.95 -15.56
CA LEU A 11 8.05 -13.50 -14.53
C LEU A 11 7.31 -13.99 -13.29
N LEU A 12 6.23 -13.30 -12.90
CA LEU A 12 5.39 -13.74 -11.78
C LEU A 12 4.63 -15.02 -12.12
N GLY A 13 4.31 -15.23 -13.40
CA GLY A 13 3.68 -16.44 -13.91
C GLY A 13 2.44 -16.85 -13.12
N GLU A 14 2.30 -18.16 -12.86
CA GLU A 14 1.17 -18.70 -12.10
C GLU A 14 1.23 -18.42 -10.60
N ARG A 15 2.39 -17.98 -10.07
CA ARG A 15 2.57 -17.71 -8.63
C ARG A 15 1.82 -16.47 -8.14
N ALA A 16 1.46 -15.56 -9.05
CA ALA A 16 0.66 -14.36 -8.75
C ALA A 16 -0.71 -14.43 -9.44
N THR A 17 -1.42 -15.53 -9.19
CA THR A 17 -2.74 -15.80 -9.79
C THR A 17 -3.82 -14.84 -9.28
N ASN A 18 -3.69 -14.35 -8.04
CA ASN A 18 -4.61 -13.37 -7.47
C ASN A 18 -3.98 -11.97 -7.49
N ARG A 19 -4.11 -11.26 -8.62
CA ARG A 19 -3.56 -9.91 -8.82
C ARG A 19 -4.60 -8.97 -9.40
N ALA A 20 -4.50 -7.70 -9.05
CA ALA A 20 -5.27 -6.63 -9.65
C ALA A 20 -4.33 -5.52 -10.12
N THR A 21 -4.62 -4.93 -11.28
CA THR A 21 -3.90 -3.78 -11.81
C THR A 21 -4.73 -2.53 -11.58
N VAL A 22 -4.13 -1.51 -10.95
CA VAL A 22 -4.73 -0.19 -10.78
C VAL A 22 -3.88 0.86 -11.47
N TRP A 23 -4.52 1.85 -12.07
CA TRP A 23 -3.85 2.96 -12.74
C TRP A 23 -3.97 4.20 -11.87
N ALA A 24 -2.84 4.86 -11.62
CA ALA A 24 -2.83 6.14 -10.91
C ALA A 24 -3.53 7.23 -11.73
N GLU A 25 -4.44 7.97 -11.09
CA GLU A 25 -5.24 9.00 -11.72
C GLU A 25 -4.72 10.41 -11.46
N GLY A 26 -5.04 11.36 -12.34
CA GLY A 26 -4.71 12.77 -12.17
C GLY A 26 -3.81 13.36 -13.26
N THR A 27 -3.86 14.67 -13.42
CA THR A 27 -3.19 15.41 -14.51
C THR A 27 -1.75 15.79 -14.19
N SER A 28 -1.39 15.96 -12.92
CA SER A 28 -0.03 16.28 -12.48
C SER A 28 0.72 15.04 -11.99
N PRO A 29 2.07 15.05 -11.95
CA PRO A 29 2.84 13.98 -11.31
C PRO A 29 2.45 13.77 -9.84
N LEU A 30 2.26 14.86 -9.09
CA LEU A 30 1.84 14.78 -7.68
C LEU A 30 0.45 14.16 -7.52
N ALA A 31 -0.52 14.55 -8.35
CA ALA A 31 -1.87 13.99 -8.28
C ALA A 31 -1.87 12.47 -8.50
N ARG A 32 -1.07 11.99 -9.45
CA ARG A 32 -0.90 10.55 -9.70
C ARG A 32 -0.28 9.81 -8.52
N VAL A 33 0.74 10.39 -7.89
CA VAL A 33 1.32 9.81 -6.67
C VAL A 33 0.29 9.74 -5.55
N MET A 34 -0.43 10.84 -5.31
CA MET A 34 -1.46 10.89 -4.26
C MET A 34 -2.62 9.92 -4.53
N SER A 35 -3.03 9.75 -5.79
CA SER A 35 -4.03 8.74 -6.19
C SER A 35 -3.56 7.32 -5.83
N ALA A 36 -2.30 6.99 -6.11
CA ALA A 36 -1.74 5.68 -5.78
C ALA A 36 -1.63 5.46 -4.26
N VAL A 37 -1.24 6.49 -3.49
CA VAL A 37 -1.20 6.44 -2.03
C VAL A 37 -2.60 6.20 -1.45
N ALA A 38 -3.59 6.98 -1.89
CA ALA A 38 -4.97 6.83 -1.43
C ALA A 38 -5.53 5.42 -1.73
N TRP A 39 -5.21 4.85 -2.90
CA TRP A 39 -5.54 3.47 -3.21
C TRP A 39 -4.94 2.48 -2.20
N GLY A 40 -3.65 2.63 -1.86
CA GLY A 40 -2.98 1.78 -0.88
C GLY A 40 -3.58 1.89 0.52
N ASP A 41 -3.91 3.11 0.96
CA ASP A 41 -4.54 3.37 2.26
C ASP A 41 -5.92 2.72 2.37
N LEU A 42 -6.77 2.93 1.34
CA LEU A 42 -8.11 2.35 1.32
C LEU A 42 -8.06 0.82 1.29
N VAL A 43 -7.22 0.22 0.44
CA VAL A 43 -7.05 -1.24 0.39
C VAL A 43 -6.65 -1.80 1.75
N SER A 44 -5.70 -1.15 2.42
CA SER A 44 -5.22 -1.60 3.74
C SER A 44 -6.31 -1.53 4.82
N VAL A 45 -7.09 -0.43 4.84
CA VAL A 45 -8.20 -0.26 5.79
C VAL A 45 -9.31 -1.26 5.53
N TYR A 46 -9.74 -1.43 4.28
CA TYR A 46 -10.77 -2.41 3.94
C TYR A 46 -10.33 -3.84 4.24
N LEU A 47 -9.05 -4.16 4.03
CA LEU A 47 -8.50 -5.46 4.40
C LEU A 47 -8.55 -5.69 5.92
N ALA A 48 -8.21 -4.68 6.73
CA ALA A 48 -8.30 -4.77 8.18
C ALA A 48 -9.75 -5.01 8.65
N ILE A 49 -10.73 -4.34 8.03
CA ILE A 49 -12.16 -4.57 8.28
C ILE A 49 -12.55 -6.02 7.94
N LEU A 50 -12.15 -6.51 6.77
CA LEU A 50 -12.42 -7.89 6.34
C LEU A 50 -11.81 -8.92 7.30
N TYR A 51 -10.64 -8.62 7.86
CA TYR A 51 -9.95 -9.47 8.84
C TYR A 51 -10.37 -9.19 10.29
N GLN A 52 -11.36 -8.33 10.51
CA GLN A 52 -11.83 -7.95 11.85
C GLN A 52 -10.70 -7.51 12.79
N THR A 53 -9.67 -6.88 12.24
CA THR A 53 -8.50 -6.38 12.97
C THR A 53 -8.60 -4.86 13.08
N ASP A 54 -8.30 -4.30 14.24
CA ASP A 54 -8.18 -2.84 14.40
C ASP A 54 -6.89 -2.35 13.69
N PRO A 55 -6.99 -1.52 12.63
CA PRO A 55 -5.81 -1.00 11.94
C PRO A 55 -5.11 0.16 12.69
N THR A 56 -5.73 0.69 13.76
CA THR A 56 -5.24 1.88 14.47
C THR A 56 -4.00 1.61 15.34
N PRO A 57 -3.96 0.56 16.19
CA PRO A 57 -2.82 0.32 17.06
C PRO A 57 -1.69 -0.41 16.32
N VAL A 58 -0.61 0.30 16.08
CA VAL A 58 0.68 -0.29 15.68
C VAL A 58 1.59 -0.29 16.90
N THR A 59 1.57 -1.35 17.70
CA THR A 59 2.27 -1.43 19.00
C THR A 59 3.75 -1.04 18.91
N LEU A 60 4.45 -1.51 17.88
CA LEU A 60 5.85 -1.17 17.64
C LEU A 60 6.04 0.34 17.38
N LEU A 61 5.12 0.97 16.65
CA LEU A 61 5.17 2.41 16.39
C LEU A 61 4.89 3.20 17.67
N ALA A 62 3.96 2.73 18.51
CA ALA A 62 3.70 3.34 19.81
C ALA A 62 4.95 3.27 20.70
N MET A 63 5.58 2.10 20.80
CA MET A 63 6.83 1.91 21.55
C MET A 63 7.98 2.78 21.00
N LEU A 64 8.08 2.90 19.68
CA LEU A 64 9.07 3.77 19.04
C LEU A 64 8.87 5.23 19.45
N LYS A 65 7.64 5.75 19.31
CA LYS A 65 7.30 7.13 19.68
C LYS A 65 7.59 7.41 21.16
N GLU A 66 7.26 6.45 22.02
CA GLU A 66 7.51 6.54 23.46
C GLU A 66 9.01 6.60 23.81
N ARG A 67 9.84 5.81 23.12
CA ARG A 67 11.31 5.82 23.30
C ARG A 67 11.95 7.11 22.81
N LEU A 68 11.48 7.62 21.67
CA LEU A 68 11.97 8.89 21.12
C LEU A 68 11.66 10.06 22.07
N ALA A 69 10.44 10.11 22.64
CA ALA A 69 10.06 11.15 23.59
C ALA A 69 10.84 11.13 24.92
N ARG A 70 11.56 10.04 25.24
CA ARG A 70 12.44 9.93 26.43
C ARG A 70 13.91 10.18 26.14
N SER A 71 14.27 10.32 24.86
CA SER A 71 15.67 10.50 24.42
C SER A 71 16.02 11.97 24.16
N ASP A 72 15.04 12.87 24.30
CA ASP A 72 15.17 14.32 24.38
C ASP A 72 15.03 14.79 25.84
#